data_AF-C0ZLJ4-F1
#
_entry.id   AF-C0ZLJ4-F1
#
_cell.length_a   1.000
_cell.length_b   1.000
_cell.length_c   1.000
_cell.angle_alpha   90.00
_cell.angle_beta   90.00
_cell.angle_gamma   90.00
#
_symmetry.space_group_name_H-M   'P 1'
#
loop_
_entity.id
_entity.type
_entity.pdbx_description
1 polymer ?
#
loop_
_entity_poly.entity_id
_entity_poly.type
_entity_poly.pdbx_seq_one_letter_code
_entity_poly.pdbx_strand_id
1 'polypeptide(L)' 'MDSAEILYADGTCKALADGMPRSEVLAEFNSVGEVYSQITPMSSQRIAEIYVDTAEQTYC' A
#
# COMPACT_ATOMS: atom_id res chain seq x y z
N MET A 1 11.28 0.51 10.91
CA MET A 1 10.13 0.94 10.10
C MET A 1 10.50 2.27 9.50
N ASP A 2 10.50 2.33 8.18
CA ASP A 2 10.73 3.59 7.46
C ASP A 2 9.50 4.49 7.63
N SER A 3 9.70 5.81 7.65
CA SER A 3 8.61 6.79 7.81
C SER A 3 7.51 6.65 6.76
N ALA A 4 7.87 6.17 5.57
CA ALA A 4 6.93 5.85 4.50
C ALA A 4 6.04 4.65 4.83
N GLU A 5 6.58 3.57 5.42
CA GLU A 5 5.80 2.38 5.80
C GLU A 5 4.68 2.72 6.78
N ILE A 6 4.96 3.57 7.77
CA ILE A 6 3.98 3.97 8.80
C ILE A 6 2.86 4.81 8.16
N LEU A 7 3.22 5.76 7.28
CA LEU A 7 2.26 6.62 6.59
C LEU A 7 1.34 5.83 5.66
N TYR A 8 1.89 4.80 5.00
CA TYR A 8 1.15 3.89 4.13
C TYR A 8 0.25 2.93 4.91
N ALA A 9 0.72 2.44 6.06
CA ALA A 9 -0.09 1.61 6.94
C ALA A 9 -1.31 2.37 7.48
N ASP A 10 -1.11 3.61 7.98
CA ASP A 10 -2.20 4.45 8.48
C ASP A 10 -3.20 4.80 7.36
N GLY A 11 -2.69 5.18 6.17
CA GLY A 11 -3.54 5.44 5.01
C GLY A 11 -4.37 4.24 4.56
N THR A 12 -3.77 3.05 4.57
CA THR A 12 -4.46 1.79 4.22
C THR A 12 -5.55 1.45 5.23
N CYS A 13 -5.21 1.41 6.54
CA CYS A 13 -6.18 1.07 7.58
C CYS A 13 -7.33 2.08 7.62
N LYS A 14 -7.04 3.36 7.43
CA LYS A 14 -8.07 4.41 7.39
C LYS A 14 -8.99 4.28 6.19
N ALA A 15 -8.45 4.07 4.99
CA ALA A 15 -9.27 3.89 3.79
C ALA A 15 -10.18 2.66 3.90
N LEU A 16 -9.65 1.54 4.42
CA LEU A 16 -10.44 0.33 4.68
C LEU A 16 -11.52 0.57 5.75
N ALA A 17 -11.19 1.29 6.83
CA ALA A 17 -12.15 1.65 7.89
C ALA A 17 -13.26 2.58 7.40
N ASP A 18 -12.95 3.46 6.44
CA ASP A 18 -13.92 4.33 5.77
C ASP A 18 -14.79 3.56 4.74
N GLY A 19 -14.59 2.25 4.60
CA GLY A 19 -15.36 1.37 3.71
C GLY A 19 -14.89 1.39 2.27
N MET A 20 -13.71 1.95 1.99
CA MET A 20 -13.13 1.91 0.65
C MET A 20 -12.84 0.46 0.25
N PRO A 21 -13.26 0.02 -0.95
CA PRO A 21 -12.92 -1.31 -1.44
C PRO A 21 -11.40 -1.47 -1.54
N ARG A 22 -10.89 -2.63 -1.13
CA ARG A 22 -9.46 -2.95 -1.22
C ARG A 22 -8.86 -2.74 -2.60
N SER A 23 -9.63 -2.93 -3.67
CA SER A 23 -9.20 -2.64 -5.05
C SER A 23 -8.95 -1.15 -5.32
N GLU A 24 -9.72 -0.27 -4.69
CA GLU A 24 -9.52 1.18 -4.80
C GLU A 24 -8.30 1.62 -3.97
N VAL A 25 -8.13 1.04 -2.77
CA VAL A 25 -6.90 1.22 -1.98
C VAL A 25 -5.67 0.80 -2.79
N LEU A 26 -5.69 -0.38 -3.41
CA LEU A 26 -4.58 -0.84 -4.26
C LEU A 26 -4.33 0.10 -5.46
N ALA A 27 -5.38 0.73 -6.02
CA ALA A 27 -5.25 1.66 -7.13
C ALA A 27 -4.57 2.97 -6.72
N GLU A 28 -4.94 3.54 -5.57
CA GLU A 28 -4.27 4.73 -5.00
C GLU A 28 -2.78 4.49 -4.76
N PHE A 29 -2.46 3.31 -4.22
CA PHE A 29 -1.08 2.92 -3.93
C PHE A 29 -0.30 2.43 -5.15
N ASN A 30 -0.95 2.25 -6.32
CA ASN A 30 -0.24 1.85 -7.53
C ASN A 30 0.75 2.93 -8.01
N SER A 31 0.43 4.22 -7.79
CA SER A 31 1.35 5.33 -8.10
C SER A 31 2.69 5.23 -7.35
N VAL A 32 2.65 4.75 -6.11
CA VAL A 32 3.82 4.48 -5.28
C VAL A 32 4.55 3.24 -5.79
N GLY A 33 3.80 2.19 -6.11
CA GLY A 33 4.33 1.00 -6.76
C GLY A 33 5.09 1.34 -8.05
N GLU A 34 4.62 2.29 -8.85
CA GLU A 34 5.28 2.74 -10.07
C GLU A 34 6.66 3.35 -9.77
N VAL A 35 6.78 4.18 -8.73
CA VAL A 35 8.06 4.76 -8.30
C VAL A 35 9.05 3.66 -7.88
N TYR A 36 8.62 2.73 -7.02
CA TYR A 36 9.50 1.66 -6.55
C TYR A 36 9.81 0.60 -7.62
N SER A 37 8.91 0.40 -8.60
CA SER A 37 9.15 -0.54 -9.71
C SER A 37 10.31 -0.13 -10.62
N GLN A 38 10.69 1.16 -10.61
CA GLN A 38 11.84 1.65 -11.36
C GLN A 38 13.18 1.21 -10.75
N ILE A 39 13.19 0.89 -9.47
CA ILE A 39 14.41 0.56 -8.70
C ILE A 39 14.36 -0.85 -8.10
N THR A 40 13.29 -1.61 -8.34
CA THR A 40 13.11 -2.98 -7.87
C THR A 40 12.64 -3.89 -9.01
N PRO A 41 13.01 -5.19 -9.02
CA PRO A 41 12.56 -6.14 -10.04
C PRO A 41 11.14 -6.64 -9.73
N MET A 42 10.22 -5.75 -9.36
CA MET A 42 8.83 -6.06 -9.00
C MET A 42 7.88 -5.10 -9.72
N SER A 43 6.70 -5.58 -10.11
CA SER A 43 5.67 -4.72 -10.69
C SER A 43 5.08 -3.80 -9.64
N SER A 44 4.59 -2.63 -10.07
CA SER A 44 3.91 -1.66 -9.20
C SER A 44 2.77 -2.28 -8.40
N GLN A 45 1.97 -3.13 -9.06
CA GLN A 45 0.87 -3.87 -8.43
C GLN A 45 1.36 -4.79 -7.33
N ARG A 46 2.46 -5.53 -7.58
CA ARG A 46 3.01 -6.44 -6.57
C ARG A 46 3.56 -5.69 -5.37
N ILE A 47 4.12 -4.51 -5.59
CA ILE A 47 4.60 -3.63 -4.52
C ILE A 47 3.42 -3.10 -3.70
N ALA A 48 2.39 -2.58 -4.36
CA ALA A 48 1.17 -2.11 -3.69
C ALA A 48 0.50 -3.21 -2.86
N GLU A 49 0.41 -4.44 -3.39
CA GLU A 49 -0.08 -5.60 -2.65
C GLU A 49 0.72 -5.86 -1.37
N ILE A 50 2.05 -5.83 -1.43
CA ILE A 50 2.91 -6.08 -0.26
C ILE A 50 2.66 -5.02 0.82
N TYR A 51 2.58 -3.74 0.45
CA TYR A 51 2.32 -2.67 1.39
C TYR A 51 0.93 -2.78 2.03
N VAL A 52 -0.10 -3.01 1.23
CA VAL A 52 -1.48 -3.15 1.72
C VAL A 52 -1.63 -4.42 2.58
N ASP A 53 -1.11 -5.57 2.15
CA ASP A 53 -1.13 -6.81 2.95
C ASP A 53 -0.42 -6.61 4.30
N THR A 54 0.75 -5.95 4.29
CA THR A 54 1.52 -5.71 5.52
C THR A 54 0.77 -4.76 6.45
N ALA A 55 0.13 -3.72 5.88
CA ALA A 55 -0.71 -2.79 6.62
C ALA A 55 -1.88 -3.52 7.31
N GLU A 56 -2.62 -4.32 6.54
CA GLU A 56 -3.77 -5.12 7.01
C GLU A 56 -3.38 -6.09 8.14
N GLN A 57 -2.22 -6.77 8.03
CA GLN A 57 -1.81 -7.78 9.01
C GLN A 57 -1.18 -7.19 10.28
N THR A 58 -0.52 -6.04 10.17
CA THR A 58 0.36 -5.53 11.23
C THR A 58 -0.24 -4.35 11.98
N TYR A 59 -1.14 -3.57 11.36
CA TYR A 59 -1.56 -2.28 11.88
C TYR A 59 -3.07 -2.07 12.06
N CYS A 60 -3.96 -2.89 11.46
CA CYS A 60 -5.41 -2.64 11.46
C CYS A 60 -6.25 -3.40 12.52
#